data_AF-A0A6B0X9S2-F1
#
_entry.id   AF-A0A6B0X9S2-F1
#
_cell.length_a   1.000
_cell.length_b   1.000
_cell.length_c   1.000
_cell.angle_alpha   90.00
_cell.angle_beta   90.00
_cell.angle_gamma   90.00
#
_symmetry.space_group_name_H-M   'P 1'
#
loop_
_entity.id
_entity.type
_entity.pdbx_description
1 polymer ?
#
loop_
_entity_poly.entity_id
_entity_poly.type
_entity_poly.pdbx_seq_one_letter_code
_entity_poly.pdbx_strand_id
1 'polypeptide(L)'
;AGIALSIVYVAVENFWLKRMEYRWIITFAFGLVHGFGFANVLRELGLPTEGLVASLFAFNAGVEIGQVAIVALVFPLIAWLSRQSYQRTVVLVVSAFIGLFGLGWFVERVLGLEYMPL
;
A
#
# COMPACT_ATOMS: atom_id res chain seq x y z
N ALA A 1 -5.49 4.50 10.03
CA ALA A 1 -4.42 3.56 10.44
C ALA A 1 -4.34 2.28 9.60
N GLY A 2 -5.45 1.76 9.04
CA GLY A 2 -5.45 0.48 8.31
C GLY A 2 -4.50 0.40 7.10
N ILE A 3 -4.37 1.50 6.34
CA ILE A 3 -3.41 1.60 5.21
C ILE A 3 -1.97 1.41 5.72
N ALA A 4 -1.54 2.22 6.69
CA ALA A 4 -0.21 2.11 7.31
C ALA A 4 0.07 0.71 7.87
N LEU A 5 -0.93 0.08 8.50
CA LEU A 5 -0.79 -1.27 9.03
C LEU A 5 -0.53 -2.30 7.93
N SER A 6 -1.17 -2.17 6.75
CA SER A 6 -0.92 -3.06 5.63
C SER A 6 0.51 -2.95 5.07
N ILE A 7 1.08 -1.73 5.06
CA ILE A 7 2.48 -1.50 4.67
C ILE A 7 3.42 -2.22 5.64
N VAL A 8 3.19 -2.06 6.95
CA VAL A 8 3.98 -2.76 7.98
C VAL A 8 3.85 -4.27 7.81
N TYR A 9 2.64 -4.78 7.59
CA TYR A 9 2.41 -6.21 7.39
C TYR A 9 3.22 -6.77 6.21
N VAL A 10 3.17 -6.13 5.04
CA VAL A 10 3.90 -6.59 3.85
C VAL A 10 5.42 -6.51 4.06
N ALA A 11 5.89 -5.43 4.68
CA ALA A 11 7.30 -5.27 5.03
C ALA A 11 7.80 -6.39 5.95
N VAL A 12 7.02 -6.73 6.98
CA VAL A 12 7.29 -7.84 7.91
C VAL A 12 7.23 -9.17 7.15
N GLU A 13 6.19 -9.44 6.36
CA GLU A 13 6.03 -10.70 5.62
C GLU A 13 7.25 -11.04 4.74
N ASN A 14 7.88 -10.03 4.13
CA ASN A 14 9.08 -10.20 3.29
C ASN A 14 10.28 -10.81 4.03
N PHE A 15 10.35 -10.73 5.36
CA PHE A 15 11.42 -11.36 6.15
C PHE A 15 11.29 -12.88 6.25
N TRP A 16 10.08 -13.41 6.22
CA TRP A 16 9.82 -14.85 6.43
C TRP A 16 9.71 -15.65 5.14
N LEU A 17 9.77 -15.02 3.95
CA LEU A 17 9.69 -15.70 2.63
C LEU A 17 8.64 -16.84 2.63
N LYS A 18 7.40 -16.54 3.01
CA LYS A 18 6.33 -17.55 3.08
C LYS A 18 5.74 -17.86 1.71
N ARG A 19 5.25 -19.10 1.56
CA ARG A 19 4.57 -19.61 0.36
C ARG A 19 3.41 -18.68 -0.03
N MET A 20 3.26 -18.50 -1.34
CA MET A 20 2.33 -17.56 -1.98
C MET A 20 0.86 -18.03 -1.99
N GLU A 21 0.54 -19.19 -1.40
CA GLU A 21 -0.72 -19.92 -1.61
C GLU A 21 -1.99 -19.13 -1.23
N TYR A 22 -1.91 -18.17 -0.31
CA TYR A 22 -3.08 -17.41 0.17
C TYR A 22 -2.96 -15.89 0.01
N ARG A 23 -2.00 -15.41 -0.78
CA ARG A 23 -1.77 -13.97 -0.95
C ARG A 23 -2.96 -13.23 -1.57
N TRP A 24 -3.76 -13.89 -2.40
CA TRP A 24 -4.97 -13.29 -2.99
C TRP A 24 -5.99 -12.86 -1.93
N ILE A 25 -6.10 -13.60 -0.82
CA ILE A 25 -7.01 -13.28 0.29
C ILE A 25 -6.53 -12.00 0.99
N ILE A 26 -5.23 -11.91 1.24
CA ILE A 26 -4.60 -10.74 1.87
C ILE A 26 -4.76 -9.51 0.98
N THR A 27 -4.49 -9.64 -0.32
CA THR A 27 -4.68 -8.55 -1.30
C THR A 27 -6.13 -8.09 -1.34
N PHE A 28 -7.10 -9.02 -1.32
CA PHE A 28 -8.52 -8.67 -1.28
C PHE A 28 -8.89 -7.93 0.02
N ALA A 29 -8.44 -8.43 1.18
CA ALA A 29 -8.69 -7.79 2.46
C ALA A 29 -8.07 -6.38 2.54
N PHE A 30 -6.84 -6.20 2.05
CA PHE A 30 -6.24 -4.88 1.93
C PHE A 30 -7.04 -4.00 0.98
N GLY A 31 -7.46 -4.50 -0.17
CA GLY A 31 -8.34 -3.76 -1.10
C GLY A 31 -9.59 -3.22 -0.41
N LEU A 32 -10.26 -4.02 0.41
CA LEU A 32 -11.43 -3.59 1.19
C LEU A 32 -11.08 -2.49 2.21
N VAL A 33 -10.02 -2.67 3.00
CA VAL A 33 -9.59 -1.68 4.00
C VAL A 33 -9.28 -0.33 3.35
N HIS A 34 -8.61 -0.35 2.20
CA HIS A 34 -8.29 0.88 1.46
C HIS A 34 -9.54 1.49 0.84
N GLY A 35 -10.39 0.68 0.17
CA GLY A 35 -11.61 1.13 -0.46
C GLY A 35 -12.58 1.81 0.52
N PHE A 36 -12.77 1.23 1.71
CA PHE A 36 -13.58 1.86 2.77
C PHE A 36 -12.94 3.14 3.31
N GLY A 37 -11.62 3.16 3.48
CA GLY A 37 -10.88 4.36 3.90
C GLY A 37 -11.09 5.53 2.92
N PHE A 38 -10.98 5.28 1.62
CA PHE A 38 -11.20 6.31 0.59
C PHE A 38 -12.66 6.72 0.44
N ALA A 39 -13.60 5.77 0.53
CA ALA A 39 -15.02 6.09 0.49
C ALA A 39 -15.43 7.05 1.63
N ASN A 40 -14.86 6.88 2.82
CA ASN A 40 -15.09 7.80 3.94
C ASN A 40 -14.54 9.21 3.65
N VAL A 41 -13.31 9.31 3.13
CA VAL A 41 -12.72 10.61 2.74
C VAL A 41 -13.53 11.31 1.65
N LEU A 42 -13.97 10.59 0.62
CA LEU A 42 -14.82 11.16 -0.45
C LEU A 42 -16.16 11.66 0.09
N ARG A 43 -16.71 11.01 1.12
CA ARG A 43 -17.92 11.46 1.80
C ARG A 43 -17.68 12.72 2.63
N GLU A 44 -16.54 12.81 3.32
CA GLU A 44 -16.11 14.00 4.08
C GLU A 44 -15.88 15.22 3.17
N LEU A 45 -15.48 15.00 1.91
CA LEU A 45 -15.39 16.04 0.88
C LEU A 45 -16.75 16.59 0.42
N GLY A 46 -17.88 16.07 0.92
CA GLY A 46 -19.22 16.62 0.69
C GLY A 46 -19.84 16.26 -0.66
N LEU A 47 -19.36 15.19 -1.32
CA LEU A 47 -19.91 14.75 -2.60
C LEU A 47 -21.38 14.30 -2.46
N PRO A 48 -22.31 14.84 -3.28
CA PRO A 48 -23.68 14.37 -3.35
C PRO A 48 -23.74 12.87 -3.68
N THR A 49 -24.68 12.14 -3.10
CA THR A 49 -24.82 10.68 -3.28
C THR A 49 -24.99 10.28 -4.75
N GLU A 50 -25.57 11.17 -5.57
CA GLU A 50 -25.78 11.00 -7.01
C GLU A 50 -24.47 10.93 -7.80
N GLY A 51 -23.42 11.64 -7.34
CA GLY A 51 -22.09 11.62 -7.98
C GLY A 51 -21.15 10.56 -7.41
N LEU A 52 -21.48 9.95 -6.27
CA LEU A 52 -20.58 9.07 -5.52
C LEU A 52 -20.09 7.88 -6.36
N VAL A 53 -20.98 7.24 -7.13
CA VAL A 53 -20.61 6.08 -7.96
C VAL A 53 -19.62 6.48 -9.04
N ALA A 54 -19.86 7.60 -9.73
CA ALA A 54 -18.97 8.12 -10.76
C ALA A 54 -17.61 8.56 -10.17
N SER A 55 -17.62 9.21 -9.00
CA SER A 55 -16.41 9.59 -8.27
C SER A 55 -15.59 8.38 -7.84
N LEU A 56 -16.24 7.35 -7.30
CA LEU A 56 -15.57 6.09 -6.92
C LEU A 56 -14.99 5.39 -8.16
N PHE A 57 -15.72 5.36 -9.28
CA PHE A 57 -15.22 4.79 -10.52
C PHE A 57 -13.98 5.55 -11.03
N ALA A 58 -14.07 6.88 -11.15
CA ALA A 58 -12.96 7.71 -11.60
C ALA A 58 -11.74 7.62 -10.67
N PHE A 59 -11.97 7.58 -9.36
CA PHE A 59 -10.92 7.37 -8.36
C PHE A 59 -10.23 6.02 -8.55
N ASN A 60 -10.98 4.91 -8.64
CA ASN A 60 -10.40 3.58 -8.84
C ASN A 60 -9.67 3.48 -10.19
N ALA A 61 -10.22 4.06 -11.26
CA ALA A 61 -9.57 4.11 -12.56
C ALA A 61 -8.23 4.87 -12.48
N GLY A 62 -8.19 6.00 -11.78
CA GLY A 62 -6.96 6.75 -11.53
C GLY A 62 -5.93 5.95 -10.72
N VAL A 63 -6.36 5.22 -9.68
CA VAL A 63 -5.50 4.35 -8.88
C VAL A 63 -4.92 3.22 -9.74
N GLU A 64 -5.74 2.53 -10.52
CA GLU A 64 -5.31 1.43 -11.39
C GLU A 64 -4.29 1.92 -12.43
N ILE A 65 -4.55 3.08 -13.05
CA ILE A 65 -3.60 3.71 -13.99
C ILE A 65 -2.27 4.05 -13.29
N GLY A 66 -2.34 4.64 -12.09
CA GLY A 66 -1.15 4.96 -11.30
C GLY A 66 -0.35 3.71 -10.92
N GLN A 67 -1.03 2.64 -10.51
CA GLN A 67 -0.41 1.35 -10.18
C GLN A 67 0.28 0.74 -11.40
N VAL A 68 -0.40 0.69 -12.55
CA VAL A 68 0.18 0.19 -13.81
C VAL A 68 1.40 1.04 -14.22
N ALA A 69 1.32 2.37 -14.10
CA ALA A 69 2.44 3.25 -14.41
C ALA A 69 3.64 3.00 -13.50
N ILE A 70 3.44 2.89 -12.19
CA ILE A 70 4.51 2.58 -11.23
C ILE A 70 5.12 1.21 -11.52
N VAL A 71 4.29 0.19 -11.78
CA VAL A 71 4.77 -1.15 -12.14
C VAL A 71 5.58 -1.09 -13.43
N ALA A 72 5.11 -0.42 -14.49
CA ALA A 72 5.85 -0.30 -15.74
C ALA A 72 7.23 0.35 -15.56
N LEU A 73 7.34 1.35 -14.68
CA LEU A 73 8.58 2.07 -14.41
C LEU A 73 9.55 1.25 -13.52
N VAL A 74 9.04 0.61 -12.47
CA VAL A 74 9.88 -0.02 -11.43
C VAL A 74 10.16 -1.50 -11.74
N PHE A 75 9.28 -2.17 -12.46
CA PHE A 75 9.41 -3.60 -12.78
C PHE A 75 10.73 -3.97 -13.48
N PRO A 76 11.24 -3.22 -14.48
CA PRO A 76 12.52 -3.54 -15.10
C PRO A 76 13.68 -3.59 -14.09
N LEU A 77 13.71 -2.65 -13.14
CA LEU A 77 14.72 -2.61 -12.08
C LEU A 77 14.58 -3.82 -11.14
N ILE A 78 13.36 -4.16 -10.73
CA ILE A 78 13.09 -5.33 -9.89
C ILE A 78 13.49 -6.63 -10.61
N ALA A 79 13.15 -6.77 -11.89
CA ALA A 79 13.49 -7.92 -12.72
C ALA A 79 15.00 -8.07 -12.94
N TRP A 80 15.74 -6.96 -12.97
CA TRP A 80 17.20 -6.99 -13.00
C TRP A 80 17.81 -7.35 -11.64
N LEU A 81 17.30 -6.77 -10.55
CA LEU A 81 17.74 -7.05 -9.17
C LEU A 81 17.49 -8.51 -8.76
N SER A 82 16.40 -9.12 -9.22
CA SER A 82 16.05 -10.52 -8.91
C SER A 82 17.03 -11.54 -9.48
N ARG A 83 17.88 -11.14 -10.43
CA ARG A 83 18.95 -11.97 -11.00
C ARG A 83 20.26 -11.88 -10.22
N GLN A 84 20.36 -10.96 -9.27
CA GLN A 84 21.59 -10.71 -8.51
C GLN A 84 21.70 -11.65 -7.31
N SER A 85 22.93 -12.02 -6.94
CA SER A 85 23.20 -12.86 -5.76
C SER A 85 22.80 -12.18 -4.44
N TYR A 86 22.83 -10.85 -4.41
CA TYR A 86 22.49 -10.03 -3.24
C TYR A 86 21.01 -9.60 -3.19
N GLN A 87 20.14 -10.15 -4.07
CA GLN A 87 18.72 -9.79 -4.13
C GLN A 87 18.01 -9.89 -2.77
N ARG A 88 18.34 -10.92 -1.98
CA ARG A 88 17.72 -11.17 -0.68
C ARG A 88 18.07 -10.05 0.31
N THR A 89 19.32 -9.62 0.33
CA THR A 89 19.76 -8.50 1.16
C THR A 89 19.03 -7.21 0.78
N VAL A 90 18.88 -6.94 -0.52
CA VAL A 90 18.15 -5.75 -1.00
C VAL A 90 16.70 -5.78 -0.55
N VAL A 91 16.00 -6.91 -0.73
CA VAL A 91 14.61 -7.06 -0.28
C VAL A 91 14.48 -6.81 1.22
N LEU A 92 15.37 -7.37 2.05
CA LEU A 92 15.31 -7.22 3.50
C LEU A 92 15.61 -5.78 3.94
N VAL A 93 16.63 -5.14 3.36
CA VAL A 93 16.99 -3.75 3.69
C VAL A 93 15.87 -2.79 3.30
N VAL A 94 15.36 -2.91 2.07
CA VAL A 94 14.24 -2.07 1.59
C VAL A 94 12.99 -2.30 2.43
N SER A 95 12.67 -3.57 2.75
CA SER A 95 11.53 -3.89 3.62
C SER A 95 11.70 -3.35 5.03
N ALA A 96 12.92 -3.35 5.59
CA ALA A 96 13.19 -2.73 6.89
C ALA A 96 12.89 -1.23 6.88
N PHE A 97 13.35 -0.51 5.85
CA PHE A 97 13.05 0.92 5.71
C PHE A 97 11.56 1.17 5.56
N ILE A 98 10.89 0.50 4.63
CA ILE A 98 9.44 0.64 4.41
C ILE A 98 8.66 0.30 5.69
N GLY A 99 9.06 -0.75 6.40
CA GLY A 99 8.45 -1.17 7.66
C GLY A 99 8.60 -0.13 8.77
N LEU A 100 9.78 0.48 8.91
CA LEU A 100 10.02 1.55 9.88
C LEU A 100 9.17 2.80 9.57
N PHE A 101 9.15 3.22 8.31
CA PHE A 101 8.31 4.34 7.87
C PHE A 101 6.81 4.05 8.08
N GLY A 102 6.37 2.84 7.70
CA GLY A 102 4.99 2.40 7.89
C GLY A 102 4.61 2.32 9.37
N LEU A 103 5.53 1.88 10.24
CA LEU A 103 5.29 1.79 11.68
C LEU A 103 5.16 3.17 12.30
N GLY A 104 6.04 4.10 11.91
CA GLY A 104 5.90 5.51 12.27
C GLY A 104 4.52 6.01 11.86
N TRP A 105 4.21 5.97 10.57
CA TRP A 105 2.92 6.46 10.08
C TRP A 105 1.70 5.79 10.75
N PHE A 106 1.79 4.52 11.12
CA PHE A 106 0.75 3.84 11.88
C PHE A 106 0.59 4.43 13.29
N VAL A 107 1.69 4.62 14.03
CA VAL A 107 1.69 5.21 15.37
C VAL A 107 1.12 6.62 15.32
N GLU A 108 1.55 7.43 14.36
CA GLU A 108 1.03 8.78 14.13
C GLU A 108 -0.49 8.79 14.00
N ARG A 109 -1.02 7.92 13.13
CA ARG A 109 -2.46 7.82 12.87
C ARG A 109 -3.27 7.24 14.02
N VAL A 110 -2.68 6.41 14.88
CA VAL A 110 -3.38 5.81 16.04
C VAL A 110 -3.38 6.77 17.23
N LEU A 111 -2.26 7.46 17.46
CA LEU A 111 -2.11 8.37 18.59
C LEU A 111 -2.54 9.81 18.27
N GLY A 112 -2.86 10.12 17.01
CA GLY A 112 -3.26 11.47 16.59
C GLY A 112 -2.13 12.48 16.72
N LEU A 113 -0.90 12.04 16.49
CA LEU A 113 0.29 12.90 16.53
C LEU A 113 0.51 13.56 15.15
N GLU A 114 1.23 14.67 15.12
CA GLU A 114 1.69 15.35 13.89
C GLU A 114 3.21 15.54 13.96
N TYR A 115 3.97 14.50 13.63
CA TYR A 115 5.44 14.54 13.76
C TYR A 115 6.16 14.21 12.46
N MET A 116 5.52 13.52 11.51
CA MET A 116 6.05 13.37 10.16
C MET A 116 5.54 14.55 9.32
N PRO A 117 6.39 15.20 8.50
CA PRO A 117 5.98 16.32 7.65
C PRO A 117 5.20 15.86 6.40
N LEU A 118 4.34 14.85 6.52
CA LEU A 118 3.56 14.24 5.43
C LEU A 118 2.07 14.52 5.59
#